data_AF-A0A946U419-F1
#
_entry.id   AF-A0A946U419-F1
#
_cell.length_a   1.000
_cell.length_b   1.000
_cell.length_c   1.000
_cell.angle_alpha   90.00
_cell.angle_beta   90.00
_cell.angle_gamma   90.00
#
_symmetry.space_group_name_H-M   'P 1'
#
loop_
_entity.id
_entity.type
_entity.pdbx_description
1 polymer ?
#
loop_
_entity_poly.entity_id
_entity_poly.type
_entity_poly.pdbx_seq_one_letter_code
_entity_poly.pdbx_strand_id
1 'polypeptide(L)' 'MNACESILGLSPYQGGKPIDELARELGLKNITKLASNENPLGVSAAVKEAVFNSLSSINRYPDGNCFELKK' A
#
# COMPACT_ATOMS: atom_id res chain seq x y z
N MET A 1 24.69 -4.91 -21.03
CA MET A 1 23.30 -4.46 -20.79
C MET A 1 23.42 -2.99 -20.45
N ASN A 2 23.07 -2.09 -21.37
CA ASN A 2 23.31 -0.66 -21.19
C ASN A 2 22.00 0.00 -20.75
N ALA A 3 21.93 0.41 -19.49
CA ALA A 3 20.86 1.28 -19.01
C ALA A 3 21.09 2.71 -19.52
N CYS A 4 20.03 3.52 -19.59
CA CYS A 4 20.14 4.94 -19.92
C CYS A 4 21.06 5.65 -18.91
N GLU A 5 21.82 6.65 -19.37
CA GLU A 5 22.77 7.40 -18.55
C GLU A 5 22.13 7.99 -17.28
N SER A 6 20.88 8.43 -17.37
CA SER A 6 20.07 8.94 -16.25
C SER A 6 19.86 7.93 -15.11
N ILE A 7 19.97 6.62 -15.39
CA ILE A 7 19.82 5.56 -14.39
C ILE A 7 21.15 5.26 -13.69
N LEU A 8 22.29 5.49 -14.34
CA LEU A 8 23.60 5.08 -13.82
C LEU A 8 24.00 5.83 -12.55
N GLY A 9 23.48 7.05 -12.34
CA GLY A 9 23.70 7.84 -11.13
C GLY A 9 22.71 7.56 -10.00
N LEU A 10 21.70 6.72 -10.20
CA LEU A 10 20.70 6.43 -9.18
C LEU A 10 21.24 5.41 -8.17
N SER A 11 20.96 5.67 -6.89
CA SER A 11 21.12 4.63 -5.87
C SER A 11 20.05 3.56 -6.07
N PRO A 12 20.40 2.26 -5.98
CA PRO A 12 19.40 1.19 -6.02
C PRO A 12 18.33 1.40 -4.96
N TYR A 13 17.07 1.20 -5.34
CA TYR A 13 15.95 1.27 -4.39
C TYR A 13 16.09 0.16 -3.35
N GLN A 14 16.13 0.57 -2.07
CA GLN A 14 16.09 -0.35 -0.95
C GLN A 14 14.67 -0.38 -0.40
N GLY A 15 13.94 -1.45 -0.71
CA GLY A 15 12.63 -1.67 -0.12
C GLY A 15 12.73 -1.83 1.39
N GLY A 16 11.79 -1.21 2.12
CA GLY A 16 11.69 -1.42 3.57
C GLY A 16 11.41 -2.88 3.90
N LYS A 17 12.03 -3.40 4.96
CA LYS A 17 11.78 -4.76 5.45
C LYS A 17 10.31 -4.90 5.91
N PRO A 18 9.57 -5.93 5.46
CA PRO A 18 8.22 -6.19 5.93
C PRO A 18 8.16 -6.37 7.45
N ILE A 19 7.10 -5.86 8.07
CA ILE A 19 6.93 -5.94 9.54
C ILE A 19 6.90 -7.39 10.00
N ASP A 20 6.22 -8.27 9.26
CA ASP A 20 6.12 -9.69 9.59
C ASP A 20 7.47 -10.41 9.49
N GLU A 21 8.34 -9.96 8.59
CA GLU A 21 9.70 -10.52 8.47
C GLU A 21 10.56 -10.10 9.67
N LEU A 22 10.54 -8.82 10.01
CA LEU A 22 11.21 -8.28 11.20
C LEU A 22 10.70 -8.95 12.48
N ALA A 23 9.40 -9.19 12.58
CA ALA A 23 8.79 -9.86 13.72
C ALA A 23 9.33 -11.27 13.92
N ARG A 24 9.44 -12.05 12.83
CA ARG A 24 10.00 -13.42 12.86
C ARG A 24 11.48 -13.41 13.22
N GLU A 25 12.27 -12.51 12.65
CA GLU A 25 13.71 -12.41 12.90
C GLU A 25 14.05 -12.07 14.35
N LEU A 26 13.31 -11.12 14.93
CA LEU A 26 13.54 -10.63 16.29
C LEU A 26 12.72 -11.36 17.36
N GLY A 27 11.89 -12.33 16.98
CA GLY A 27 11.01 -13.06 17.90
C GLY A 27 9.92 -12.19 18.54
N LEU A 28 9.52 -11.11 17.88
CA LEU A 28 8.54 -10.15 18.39
C LEU A 28 7.12 -10.66 18.16
N LYS A 29 6.32 -10.65 19.24
CA LYS A 29 4.88 -10.99 19.17
C LYS A 29 4.00 -9.77 18.91
N ASN A 30 4.45 -8.59 19.34
CA ASN A 30 3.69 -7.35 19.27
C ASN A 30 4.57 -6.26 18.65
N ILE A 31 4.05 -5.58 17.65
CA ILE A 31 4.71 -4.44 16.99
C ILE A 31 3.70 -3.30 16.88
N THR A 32 4.09 -2.11 17.33
CA THR A 32 3.34 -0.87 17.08
C THR A 32 4.03 -0.10 15.97
N LYS A 33 3.36 0.07 14.84
CA LYS A 33 3.91 0.74 13.65
C LYS A 33 3.62 2.24 13.70
N LEU A 34 4.67 3.07 13.71
CA LEU A 34 4.59 4.54 13.74
C LEU A 34 5.37 5.22 12.59
N ALA A 35 5.77 4.46 11.56
CA ALA A 35 6.77 4.88 10.58
C ALA A 35 6.22 5.34 9.22
N SER A 36 4.90 5.43 9.02
CA SER A 36 4.30 5.68 7.70
C SER A 36 3.17 6.71 7.69
N ASN A 37 2.98 7.48 8.77
CA ASN A 37 1.91 8.47 8.91
C ASN A 37 0.50 7.90 8.66
N GLU A 38 0.31 6.61 8.94
CA GLU A 38 -0.99 5.95 8.81
C GLU A 38 -1.94 6.38 9.94
N ASN A 39 -3.24 6.36 9.67
CA ASN A 39 -4.25 6.62 10.70
C ASN A 39 -4.33 5.40 11.65
N PRO A 40 -3.98 5.54 12.94
CA PRO A 40 -4.01 4.43 13.89
C PRO A 40 -5.42 3.90 14.19
N LEU A 41 -6.47 4.67 13.84
CA LEU A 41 -7.87 4.26 14.00
C LEU A 41 -8.35 3.34 12.87
N GLY A 42 -7.58 3.20 11.79
CA GLY A 42 -7.98 2.49 10.58
C GLY A 42 -9.04 3.24 9.76
N VAL A 43 -9.69 2.50 8.85
CA VAL A 43 -10.75 3.05 7.98
C VAL A 43 -12.10 3.14 8.69
N SER A 44 -12.94 4.09 8.27
CA SER A 44 -14.31 4.24 8.80
C SER A 44 -15.20 3.04 8.47
N ALA A 45 -16.28 2.84 9.23
CA ALA A 45 -17.25 1.77 8.98
C ALA A 45 -17.88 1.87 7.59
N ALA A 46 -18.22 3.09 7.13
CA ALA A 46 -18.78 3.32 5.80
C ALA A 46 -17.83 2.90 4.67
N VAL A 47 -16.51 3.13 4.85
CA VAL A 47 -15.50 2.68 3.88
C VAL A 47 -15.41 1.15 3.86
N LYS A 48 -15.45 0.48 5.02
CA LYS A 48 -15.45 -1.00 5.08
C LYS A 48 -16.63 -1.60 4.32
N GLU A 49 -17.82 -1.04 4.52
CA GLU A 49 -19.04 -1.48 3.83
C GLU A 49 -18.95 -1.25 2.31
N ALA A 50 -18.52 -0.05 1.88
CA ALA A 50 -18.36 0.27 0.47
C ALA A 50 -17.36 -0.66 -0.23
N VAL A 51 -16.22 -0.95 0.41
CA VAL A 51 -15.23 -1.91 -0.11
C VAL A 51 -15.83 -3.31 -0.22
N PHE A 52 -16.52 -3.78 0.81
CA PHE A 52 -17.13 -5.11 0.81
C PHE A 52 -18.16 -5.25 -0.33
N ASN A 53 -19.01 -4.24 -0.52
CA ASN A 53 -20.00 -4.21 -1.59
C ASN A 53 -19.35 -4.18 -2.99
N SER A 54 -18.17 -3.56 -3.11
CA SER A 54 -17.42 -3.48 -4.38
C SER A 54 -16.75 -4.81 -4.80
N LEU A 55 -16.62 -5.79 -3.90
CA LEU A 55 -15.89 -7.03 -4.19
C LEU A 55 -16.48 -7.83 -5.37
N SER A 56 -17.79 -7.71 -5.59
CA SER A 56 -18.49 -8.40 -6.69
C SER A 56 -18.07 -7.92 -8.08
N SER A 57 -17.49 -6.73 -8.21
CA SER A 57 -17.12 -6.11 -9.48
C SER A 57 -15.60 -5.88 -9.64
N ILE A 58 -14.78 -6.40 -8.74
CA ILE A 58 -13.32 -6.17 -8.71
C ILE A 58 -12.58 -6.70 -9.96
N ASN A 59 -13.20 -7.58 -10.73
CA ASN A 59 -12.67 -8.09 -12.00
C ASN A 59 -12.81 -7.11 -13.16
N ARG A 60 -13.47 -5.97 -12.97
CA ARG A 60 -13.65 -4.93 -13.99
C ARG A 60 -12.64 -3.82 -13.79
N TYR A 61 -12.19 -3.24 -14.90
CA TYR A 61 -11.44 -1.99 -14.85
C TYR A 61 -12.30 -0.87 -14.22
N PRO A 62 -11.70 0.05 -13.45
CA PRO A 62 -12.40 1.20 -12.92
C PRO A 62 -12.79 2.17 -14.04
N ASP A 63 -13.69 3.11 -13.73
CA ASP A 63 -13.94 4.24 -14.62
C ASP A 63 -12.67 5.10 -14.76
N GLY A 64 -12.08 5.10 -15.96
CA GLY A 64 -10.85 5.83 -16.26
C GLY A 64 -10.97 7.36 -16.16
N ASN A 65 -12.18 7.92 -16.17
CA ASN A 65 -12.40 9.34 -15.94
C ASN A 65 -12.67 9.68 -14.47
N CYS A 66 -12.81 8.68 -13.58
CA CYS A 66 -13.16 8.85 -12.17
C CYS A 66 -14.40 9.76 -11.98
N PHE A 67 -15.42 9.62 -12.82
CA PHE A 67 -16.57 10.52 -12.89
C PHE A 67 -17.29 10.66 -11.54
N GLU A 68 -17.60 9.54 -10.88
CA GLU A 68 -18.28 9.59 -9.57
C GLU A 68 -17.39 10.12 -8.44
N LEU A 69 -16.07 9.95 -8.52
CA LEU A 69 -15.14 10.45 -7.50
C LEU A 69 -14.92 11.97 -7.58
N LYS A 70 -15.05 12.56 -8.77
CA LYS A 70 -14.80 13.99 -9.01
C LYS A 70 -15.99 14.90 -8.67
N LYS A 71 -17.18 14.32 -8.45
CA LYS A 71 -18.38 15.06 -8.06
C LYS A 71 -18.31 15.44 -6.58
#